data_AF-A0A2H5ZZU8-F1
#
_entry.id   AF-A0A2H5ZZU8-F1
#
_cell.length_a   1.000
_cell.length_b   1.000
_cell.length_c   1.000
_cell.angle_alpha   90.00
_cell.angle_beta   90.00
_cell.angle_gamma   90.00
#
_symmetry.space_group_name_H-M   'P 1'
#
loop_
_entity.id
_entity.type
_entity.pdbx_description
1 polymer ?
#
loop_
_entity_poly.entity_id
_entity_poly.type
_entity_poly.pdbx_seq_one_letter_code
_entity_poly.pdbx_strand_id
1 'polypeptide(L)'
;MRARERFHLRCWREAGLSMLEALVAASLVIVVLLASVQVVTRTVAQIGYARTPQAERAARAKSAALHWLQAELDYLRSRGYGYLTTNYLNPSGNWTRVDGGAAVERTITPTTKEPGESALPRDFAKAVVRVEVEGSEGCPTACVISVMRARVRLYRAAEDSVPFVEGATSVVRR
;
A
#
# COMPACT_ATOMS: atom_id res chain seq x y z
N MET A 1 75.77 -12.63 -26.18
CA MET A 1 74.94 -13.30 -27.20
C MET A 1 73.54 -12.72 -27.13
N ARG A 2 73.04 -12.30 -28.30
CA ARG A 2 71.65 -12.16 -28.80
C ARG A 2 70.53 -11.68 -27.83
N ALA A 3 69.59 -10.81 -28.19
CA ALA A 3 69.34 -9.86 -29.26
C ALA A 3 67.81 -9.63 -29.22
N ARG A 4 67.42 -8.35 -29.14
CA ARG A 4 66.20 -7.77 -29.72
C ARG A 4 64.85 -8.38 -29.36
N GLU A 5 64.25 -7.71 -28.37
CA GLU A 5 62.82 -7.51 -28.20
C GLU A 5 62.13 -7.16 -29.54
N ARG A 6 61.11 -7.94 -29.90
CA ARG A 6 60.13 -7.61 -30.94
C ARG A 6 58.78 -7.39 -30.26
N PHE A 7 58.54 -6.18 -29.80
CA PHE A 7 57.18 -5.71 -29.53
C PHE A 7 56.64 -5.07 -30.81
N HIS A 8 55.86 -5.86 -31.56
CA HIS A 8 54.98 -5.34 -32.61
C HIS A 8 53.84 -4.57 -31.95
N LEU A 9 54.12 -3.31 -31.63
CA LEU A 9 53.10 -2.31 -31.36
C LEU A 9 52.53 -1.81 -32.70
N ARG A 10 51.21 -1.60 -32.68
CA ARG A 10 50.41 -0.79 -33.61
C ARG A 10 50.01 -1.44 -34.93
N CYS A 11 48.85 -2.08 -34.88
CA CYS A 11 47.81 -1.77 -35.86
C CYS A 11 46.43 -1.82 -35.18
N TRP A 12 46.26 -1.03 -34.11
CA TRP A 12 44.92 -0.54 -33.79
C TRP A 12 44.67 0.58 -34.78
N ARG A 13 43.85 0.30 -35.79
CA ARG A 13 43.16 1.33 -36.57
C ARG A 13 42.46 2.23 -35.55
N GLU A 14 43.02 3.39 -35.28
CA GLU A 14 42.31 4.49 -34.66
C GLU A 14 41.17 4.86 -35.61
N ALA A 15 39.97 4.35 -35.33
CA ALA A 15 38.75 5.03 -35.73
C ALA A 15 38.76 6.34 -34.94
N GLY A 16 39.41 7.37 -35.50
CA GLY A 16 39.43 8.70 -34.91
C GLY A 16 37.99 9.18 -34.81
N LEU A 17 37.49 9.33 -33.59
CA LEU A 17 36.21 10.00 -33.36
C LEU A 17 36.27 11.33 -34.13
N SER A 18 35.29 11.53 -34.99
CA SER A 18 35.08 12.85 -35.60
C SER A 18 34.95 13.87 -34.46
N MET A 19 35.53 15.07 -34.61
CA MET A 19 35.43 16.15 -33.60
C MET A 19 33.96 16.42 -33.22
N LEU A 20 33.04 16.21 -34.17
CA LEU A 20 31.60 16.31 -33.95
C LEU A 20 31.06 15.17 -33.09
N GLU A 21 31.53 13.94 -33.30
CA GLU A 21 31.15 12.76 -32.52
C GLU A 21 31.64 12.87 -31.06
N ALA A 22 32.85 13.41 -30.86
CA ALA A 22 33.38 13.71 -29.54
C ALA A 22 32.55 14.78 -28.81
N LEU A 23 32.13 15.83 -29.51
CA LEU A 23 31.27 16.88 -28.95
C LEU A 23 29.88 16.36 -28.61
N VAL A 24 29.28 15.54 -29.47
CA VAL A 24 27.98 14.90 -29.21
C VAL A 24 28.08 13.97 -28.02
N ALA A 25 29.10 13.10 -27.97
CA ALA A 25 29.32 12.20 -26.84
C ALA A 25 29.51 12.97 -25.53
N ALA A 26 30.31 14.04 -25.51
CA ALA A 26 30.50 14.88 -24.33
C ALA A 26 29.19 15.55 -23.89
N SER A 27 28.39 16.07 -24.82
CA SER A 27 27.10 16.69 -24.50
C SER A 27 26.10 15.70 -23.89
N LEU A 28 26.04 14.47 -24.42
CA LEU A 28 25.20 13.41 -23.89
C LEU A 28 25.64 12.99 -22.48
N VAL A 29 26.95 12.84 -22.25
CA VAL A 29 27.50 12.52 -20.93
C VAL A 29 27.14 13.60 -19.91
N ILE A 30 27.25 14.89 -20.28
CA ILE A 30 26.88 16.01 -19.40
C ILE A 30 25.39 15.98 -19.05
N VAL A 31 24.51 15.73 -20.03
CA VAL A 31 23.06 15.62 -19.80
C VAL A 31 22.74 14.44 -18.88
N VAL A 32 23.35 13.28 -19.11
CA VAL A 32 23.17 12.10 -18.26
C VAL A 32 23.67 12.36 -16.84
N LEU A 33 24.82 13.02 -16.68
CA LEU A 33 25.35 13.39 -15.37
C LEU A 33 24.43 14.37 -14.63
N LEU A 34 23.94 15.42 -15.30
CA LEU A 34 23.02 16.39 -14.71
C LEU A 34 21.69 15.72 -14.28
N ALA A 35 21.12 14.87 -15.13
CA ALA A 35 19.92 14.10 -14.81
C ALA A 35 20.16 13.15 -13.63
N SER A 36 21.30 12.45 -13.62
CA SER A 36 21.66 11.53 -12.55
C SER A 36 21.90 12.24 -11.22
N VAL A 37 22.54 13.41 -11.22
CA VAL A 37 22.77 14.22 -10.01
C VAL A 37 21.45 14.69 -9.41
N GLN A 38 20.47 15.10 -10.22
CA GLN A 38 19.15 15.50 -9.71
C GLN A 38 18.38 14.32 -9.10
N VAL A 39 18.49 13.12 -9.69
CA VAL A 39 17.87 11.90 -9.15
C VAL A 39 18.56 11.45 -7.86
N VAL A 40 19.89 11.49 -7.82
CA VAL A 40 20.69 11.11 -6.65
C VAL A 40 20.48 12.10 -5.50
N THR A 41 20.43 13.40 -5.77
CA THR A 41 20.19 14.42 -4.72
C THR A 41 18.78 14.31 -4.14
N ARG A 42 17.75 14.04 -4.96
CA ARG A 42 16.38 13.82 -4.46
C ARG A 42 16.27 12.56 -3.61
N THR A 43 16.90 11.47 -4.03
CA THR A 43 16.91 10.21 -3.26
C THR A 43 17.72 10.36 -1.97
N VAL A 44 18.88 11.02 -2.00
CA VAL A 44 19.67 11.31 -0.78
C VAL A 44 18.94 12.26 0.15
N ALA A 45 18.24 13.28 -0.35
CA ALA A 45 17.42 14.16 0.49
C ALA A 45 16.26 13.40 1.14
N GLN A 46 15.62 12.47 0.41
CA GLN A 46 14.60 11.59 0.98
C GLN A 46 15.17 10.61 2.01
N ILE A 47 16.37 10.06 1.78
CA ILE A 47 17.07 9.18 2.73
C ILE A 47 17.51 9.96 3.97
N GLY A 48 18.01 11.19 3.80
CA GLY A 48 18.42 12.09 4.88
C GLY A 48 17.24 12.53 5.75
N TYR A 49 16.10 12.82 5.13
CA TYR A 49 14.86 13.15 5.85
C TYR A 49 14.26 11.92 6.55
N ALA A 50 14.33 10.75 5.92
CA ALA A 50 13.84 9.48 6.47
C ALA A 50 14.66 8.97 7.67
N ARG A 51 15.91 9.39 7.82
CA ARG A 51 16.79 9.04 8.96
C ARG A 51 16.57 9.88 10.23
N THR A 52 15.60 10.79 10.22
CA THR A 52 15.23 11.46 11.46
C THR A 52 14.44 10.48 12.34
N PRO A 53 14.69 10.40 13.67
CA PRO A 53 13.98 9.49 14.56
C PRO A 53 12.45 9.60 14.49
N GLN A 54 11.95 10.78 14.14
CA GLN A 54 10.52 11.07 13.99
C GLN A 54 9.95 10.50 12.68
N ALA A 55 10.69 10.58 11.56
CA ALA A 55 10.31 9.93 10.31
C ALA A 55 10.35 8.40 10.42
N GLU A 56 11.36 7.84 11.10
CA GLU A 56 11.44 6.40 11.34
C GLU A 56 10.26 5.87 12.18
N ARG A 57 9.87 6.59 13.24
CA ARG A 57 8.69 6.23 14.05
C ARG A 57 7.40 6.26 13.23
N ALA A 58 7.21 7.30 12.41
CA ALA A 58 6.04 7.40 11.55
C ALA A 58 5.99 6.28 10.49
N ALA A 59 7.13 5.94 9.89
CA ALA A 59 7.24 4.84 8.93
C ALA A 59 6.93 3.48 9.58
N ARG A 60 7.46 3.20 10.78
CA ARG A 60 7.17 1.97 11.53
C ARG A 60 5.69 1.85 11.89
N ALA A 61 5.08 2.94 12.38
CA ALA A 61 3.65 2.96 12.68
C ALA A 61 2.80 2.70 11.42
N LYS A 62 3.19 3.27 10.27
CA LYS A 62 2.51 3.04 8.99
C LYS A 62 2.64 1.59 8.52
N SER A 63 3.82 0.99 8.60
CA SER A 63 4.00 -0.42 8.23
C SER A 63 3.18 -1.35 9.13
N ALA A 64 3.20 -1.14 10.45
CA ALA A 64 2.40 -1.94 11.38
C ALA A 64 0.89 -1.82 11.12
N ALA A 65 0.41 -0.59 10.86
CA ALA A 65 -0.97 -0.33 10.50
C ALA A 65 -1.40 -1.03 9.21
N LEU A 66 -0.55 -1.00 8.17
CA LEU A 66 -0.83 -1.65 6.89
C LEU A 66 -0.84 -3.18 7.00
N HIS A 67 0.09 -3.77 7.74
CA HIS A 67 0.11 -5.22 7.97
C HIS A 67 -1.14 -5.69 8.71
N TRP A 68 -1.56 -4.95 9.75
CA TRP A 68 -2.79 -5.25 10.45
C TRP A 68 -4.03 -5.10 9.55
N LEU A 69 -4.09 -4.02 8.76
CA LEU A 69 -5.19 -3.78 7.82
C LEU A 69 -5.31 -4.93 6.80
N GLN A 70 -4.20 -5.42 6.26
CA GLN A 70 -4.20 -6.58 5.36
C GLN A 70 -4.73 -7.83 6.04
N ALA A 71 -4.26 -8.13 7.25
CA ALA A 71 -4.73 -9.28 8.02
C ALA A 71 -6.24 -9.20 8.34
N GLU A 72 -6.76 -8.01 8.65
CA GLU A 72 -8.19 -7.82 8.91
C GLU A 72 -9.04 -7.98 7.64
N LEU A 73 -8.57 -7.46 6.50
CA LEU A 73 -9.26 -7.65 5.21
C LEU A 73 -9.28 -9.13 4.80
N ASP A 74 -8.19 -9.87 5.04
CA ASP A 74 -8.12 -11.30 4.77
C ASP A 74 -8.98 -12.11 5.75
N TYR A 75 -9.07 -11.67 7.02
CA TYR A 75 -10.03 -12.22 7.99
C TYR A 75 -11.47 -12.09 7.45
N LEU A 76 -11.89 -10.88 7.05
CA LEU A 76 -13.23 -10.65 6.53
C LEU A 76 -13.52 -11.45 5.25
N ARG A 77 -12.53 -11.62 4.37
CA ARG A 77 -12.63 -12.52 3.21
C ARG A 77 -12.81 -13.98 3.63
N SER A 78 -12.08 -14.43 4.65
CA SER A 78 -12.15 -15.82 5.14
C SER A 78 -13.51 -16.14 5.77
N ARG A 79 -14.14 -15.16 6.43
CA ARG A 79 -15.51 -15.28 6.97
C ARG A 79 -16.54 -15.39 5.85
N GLY A 80 -16.26 -14.78 4.71
CA GLY A 80 -17.01 -14.94 3.48
C GLY A 80 -18.34 -14.21 3.43
N TYR A 81 -19.05 -14.42 2.31
CA TYR A 81 -20.27 -13.69 1.97
C TYR A 81 -21.39 -13.86 3.01
N GLY A 82 -21.58 -15.08 3.51
CA GLY A 82 -22.66 -15.40 4.47
C GLY A 82 -22.55 -14.62 5.78
N TYR A 83 -21.35 -14.52 6.34
CA TYR A 83 -21.11 -13.75 7.57
C TYR A 83 -21.39 -12.26 7.38
N LEU A 84 -20.87 -11.65 6.31
CA LEU A 84 -21.09 -10.21 6.04
C LEU A 84 -22.56 -9.89 5.78
N THR A 85 -23.24 -10.74 4.99
CA THR A 85 -24.66 -10.58 4.67
C THR A 85 -25.55 -10.75 5.90
N THR A 86 -25.22 -11.69 6.79
CA THR A 86 -25.97 -11.90 8.03
C THR A 86 -25.92 -10.67 8.93
N ASN A 87 -24.73 -10.12 9.16
CA ASN A 87 -24.56 -8.91 9.97
C ASN A 87 -25.18 -7.67 9.32
N TYR A 88 -25.19 -7.60 7.98
CA TYR A 88 -25.85 -6.51 7.26
C TYR A 88 -27.38 -6.57 7.39
N LEU A 89 -27.98 -7.74 7.15
CA LEU A 89 -29.44 -7.91 7.18
C LEU A 89 -29.98 -7.87 8.62
N ASN A 90 -29.29 -8.52 9.55
CA ASN A 90 -29.69 -8.60 10.95
C ASN A 90 -28.50 -8.24 11.87
N PRO A 91 -28.17 -6.94 11.99
CA PRO A 91 -27.07 -6.50 12.84
C PRO A 91 -27.37 -6.84 14.29
N SER A 92 -26.41 -7.51 14.94
CA SER A 92 -26.50 -7.92 16.34
C SER A 92 -25.16 -7.72 17.04
N GLY A 93 -25.19 -7.70 18.38
CA GLY A 93 -23.98 -7.47 19.19
C GLY A 93 -23.38 -6.09 18.94
N ASN A 94 -22.14 -6.06 18.46
CA ASN A 94 -21.36 -4.82 18.25
C ASN A 94 -21.61 -4.17 16.87
N TRP A 95 -22.49 -4.73 16.05
CA TRP A 95 -22.86 -4.17 14.75
C TRP A 95 -24.04 -3.20 14.88
N THR A 96 -23.92 -2.03 14.27
CA THR A 96 -24.94 -0.98 14.27
C THR A 96 -25.27 -0.55 12.85
N ARG A 97 -26.55 -0.21 12.58
CA ARG A 97 -26.95 0.36 11.29
C ARG A 97 -26.51 1.83 11.21
N VAL A 98 -25.95 2.20 10.07
CA VAL A 98 -25.55 3.58 9.76
C VAL A 98 -26.13 4.00 8.42
N ASP A 99 -26.04 5.30 8.10
CA ASP A 99 -26.49 5.89 6.83
C ASP A 99 -27.93 5.51 6.45
N GLY A 100 -28.84 5.61 7.41
CA GLY A 100 -30.26 5.27 7.20
C GLY A 100 -30.52 3.79 6.92
N GLY A 101 -29.54 2.90 7.18
CA GLY A 101 -29.63 1.47 6.93
C GLY A 101 -28.95 1.01 5.64
N ALA A 102 -28.25 1.90 4.93
CA ALA A 102 -27.47 1.55 3.74
C ALA A 102 -26.15 0.80 4.05
N ALA A 103 -25.69 0.86 5.31
CA ALA A 103 -24.52 0.15 5.78
C ALA A 103 -24.67 -0.27 7.24
N VAL A 104 -23.82 -1.20 7.66
CA VAL A 104 -23.63 -1.55 9.07
C VAL A 104 -22.18 -1.34 9.47
N GLU A 105 -21.94 -0.87 10.68
CA GLU A 105 -20.61 -0.63 11.22
C GLU A 105 -20.40 -1.39 12.52
N ARG A 106 -19.15 -1.80 12.75
CA ARG A 106 -18.70 -2.36 14.01
C ARG A 106 -17.38 -1.72 14.39
N THR A 107 -17.28 -1.30 15.65
CA THR A 107 -16.04 -0.78 16.21
C THR A 107 -15.26 -1.89 16.90
N ILE A 108 -14.00 -2.06 16.51
CA ILE A 108 -13.03 -2.94 17.16
C ILE A 108 -12.17 -2.08 18.08
N THR A 109 -12.13 -2.47 19.35
CA THR A 109 -11.23 -1.94 20.37
C THR A 109 -10.37 -3.08 20.92
N PRO A 110 -9.31 -2.80 21.72
CA PRO A 110 -8.49 -3.86 22.30
C PRO A 110 -9.25 -4.91 23.11
N THR A 111 -10.46 -4.57 23.60
CA THR A 111 -11.30 -5.44 24.43
C THR A 111 -12.48 -6.07 23.69
N THR A 112 -12.78 -5.66 22.46
CA THR A 112 -14.01 -6.04 21.74
C THR A 112 -13.79 -6.88 20.48
N LYS A 113 -12.57 -7.36 20.27
CA LYS A 113 -12.20 -8.21 19.12
C LYS A 113 -12.99 -9.53 19.09
N GLU A 114 -13.33 -10.01 17.90
CA GLU A 114 -13.90 -11.34 17.70
C GLU A 114 -12.82 -12.44 17.64
N PRO A 115 -13.19 -13.71 17.84
CA PRO A 115 -12.29 -14.83 17.63
C PRO A 115 -11.72 -14.87 16.21
N GLY A 116 -10.39 -15.00 16.11
CA GLY A 116 -9.65 -15.02 14.85
C GLY A 116 -9.24 -13.65 14.31
N GLU A 117 -9.70 -12.55 14.91
CA GLU A 117 -9.27 -11.21 14.54
C GLU A 117 -7.87 -10.87 15.05
N SER A 118 -7.16 -10.07 14.26
CA SER A 118 -5.85 -9.57 14.65
C SER A 118 -5.98 -8.52 15.73
N ALA A 119 -5.18 -8.64 16.79
CA ALA A 119 -5.10 -7.59 17.81
C ALA A 119 -4.64 -6.27 17.19
N LEU A 120 -5.24 -5.15 17.61
CA LEU A 120 -4.86 -3.82 17.14
C LEU A 120 -3.35 -3.58 17.36
N PRO A 121 -2.66 -2.91 16.43
CA PRO A 121 -1.26 -2.56 16.62
C PRO A 121 -1.10 -1.67 17.85
N ARG A 122 0.08 -1.73 18.48
CA ARG A 122 0.43 -0.79 19.56
C ARG A 122 0.29 0.64 19.03
N ASP A 123 -0.23 1.53 19.89
CA ASP A 123 -0.49 2.95 19.61
C ASP A 123 -1.77 3.25 18.80
N PHE A 124 -2.65 2.27 18.56
CA PHE A 124 -3.95 2.48 17.91
C PHE A 124 -5.10 2.16 18.86
N ALA A 125 -6.04 3.10 18.98
CA ALA A 125 -7.15 3.00 19.93
C ALA A 125 -8.35 2.21 19.39
N LYS A 126 -8.66 2.36 18.10
CA LYS A 126 -9.85 1.72 17.51
C LYS A 126 -9.66 1.42 16.02
N ALA A 127 -10.43 0.45 15.53
CA ALA A 127 -10.73 0.28 14.13
C ALA A 127 -12.25 0.22 13.90
N VAL A 128 -12.70 0.59 12.72
CA VAL A 128 -14.11 0.50 12.32
C VAL A 128 -14.19 -0.36 11.08
N VAL A 129 -15.02 -1.40 11.14
CA VAL A 129 -15.39 -2.23 9.99
C VAL A 129 -16.77 -1.79 9.56
N ARG A 130 -16.87 -1.30 8.32
CA ARG A 130 -18.11 -0.92 7.67
C ARG A 130 -18.43 -1.91 6.58
N VAL A 131 -19.66 -2.40 6.56
CA VAL A 131 -20.14 -3.34 5.55
C VAL A 131 -21.32 -2.69 4.83
N GLU A 132 -21.26 -2.71 3.50
CA GLU A 132 -22.25 -2.11 2.62
C GLU A 132 -22.51 -3.02 1.42
N VAL A 133 -23.68 -2.86 0.81
CA VAL A 133 -24.05 -3.58 -0.43
C VAL A 133 -23.40 -2.87 -1.61
N GLU A 134 -22.60 -3.60 -2.38
CA GLU A 134 -21.96 -3.09 -3.59
C GLU A 134 -22.72 -3.52 -4.84
N GLY A 135 -23.30 -4.72 -4.83
CA GLY A 135 -24.00 -5.28 -5.99
C GLY A 135 -25.25 -6.06 -5.58
N SER A 136 -26.29 -5.96 -6.40
CA SER A 136 -27.51 -6.74 -6.29
C SER A 136 -27.97 -7.24 -7.66
N GLU A 137 -28.66 -8.38 -7.67
CA GLU A 137 -29.16 -9.05 -8.86
C GLU A 137 -30.65 -9.34 -8.72
N GLY A 138 -31.37 -9.45 -9.85
CA GLY A 138 -32.79 -9.84 -9.86
C GLY A 138 -33.78 -8.77 -9.37
N CYS A 139 -33.32 -7.53 -9.18
CA CYS A 139 -34.16 -6.42 -8.77
C CYS A 139 -35.09 -5.92 -9.89
N PRO A 140 -36.33 -5.49 -9.58
CA PRO A 140 -36.91 -5.30 -8.24
C PRO A 140 -37.67 -6.52 -7.67
N THR A 141 -37.94 -7.55 -8.48
CA THR A 141 -38.87 -8.64 -8.13
C THR A 141 -38.26 -9.73 -7.26
N ALA A 142 -36.96 -9.98 -7.38
CA ALA A 142 -36.23 -10.99 -6.62
C ALA A 142 -34.82 -10.48 -6.28
N CYS A 143 -34.76 -9.29 -5.67
CA CYS A 143 -33.50 -8.68 -5.26
C CYS A 143 -32.71 -9.61 -4.34
N VAL A 144 -31.55 -10.05 -4.81
CA VAL A 144 -30.55 -10.72 -3.97
C VAL A 144 -29.28 -9.91 -3.98
N ILE A 145 -28.66 -9.76 -2.81
CA ILE A 145 -27.35 -9.16 -2.71
C ILE A 145 -26.35 -10.12 -3.41
N SER A 146 -25.57 -9.62 -4.36
CA SER A 146 -24.58 -10.41 -5.10
C SER A 146 -23.16 -10.10 -4.64
N VAL A 147 -22.92 -8.85 -4.23
CA VAL A 147 -21.60 -8.39 -3.78
C VAL A 147 -21.73 -7.54 -2.52
N MET A 148 -20.97 -7.94 -1.50
CA MET A 148 -20.80 -7.20 -0.26
C MET A 148 -19.43 -6.53 -0.23
N ARG A 149 -19.37 -5.26 0.14
CA ARG A 149 -18.12 -4.53 0.36
C ARG A 149 -17.90 -4.31 1.83
N ALA A 150 -16.74 -4.74 2.31
CA ALA A 150 -16.26 -4.43 3.65
C ALA A 150 -15.13 -3.40 3.57
N ARG A 151 -15.28 -2.28 4.27
CA ARG A 151 -14.26 -1.25 4.45
C ARG A 151 -13.74 -1.30 5.88
N VAL A 152 -12.42 -1.23 6.05
CA VAL A 152 -11.77 -1.24 7.35
C VAL A 152 -11.00 0.07 7.50
N ARG A 153 -11.22 0.76 8.61
CA ARG A 153 -10.59 2.03 8.96
C ARG A 153 -9.89 1.91 10.30
N LEU A 154 -8.61 2.24 10.36
CA LEU A 154 -7.82 2.20 11.59
C LEU A 154 -7.52 3.62 12.07
N TYR A 155 -7.73 3.89 13.36
CA TYR A 155 -7.60 5.22 13.96
C TYR A 155 -6.58 5.19 15.10
N ARG A 156 -5.81 6.27 15.22
CA ARG A 156 -4.79 6.39 16.26
C ARG A 156 -5.45 6.66 17.60
N ALA A 157 -6.31 7.68 17.68
CA ALA A 157 -7.09 8.00 18.87
C ALA A 157 -8.56 7.54 18.74
N ALA A 158 -9.25 7.44 19.88
CA ALA A 158 -10.65 6.98 19.92
C ALA A 158 -11.62 8.04 19.37
N GLU A 159 -11.23 9.30 19.48
CA GLU A 159 -11.96 10.49 19.07
C GLU A 159 -11.65 10.94 17.63
N ASP A 160 -10.65 10.33 16.98
CA ASP A 160 -10.28 10.67 15.61
C ASP A 160 -11.45 10.42 14.65
N SER A 161 -11.71 11.41 13.79
CA SER A 161 -12.67 11.35 12.68
C SER A 161 -12.01 10.94 11.37
N VAL A 162 -10.70 11.16 11.23
CA VAL A 162 -9.91 10.80 10.03
C VAL A 162 -9.13 9.51 10.30
N PRO A 163 -9.27 8.48 9.46
CA PRO A 163 -8.52 7.25 9.64
C PRO A 163 -7.03 7.46 9.32
N PHE A 164 -6.17 6.78 10.08
CA PHE A 164 -4.73 6.74 9.80
C PHE A 164 -4.43 5.89 8.56
N VAL A 165 -5.13 4.76 8.41
CA VAL A 165 -5.17 3.95 7.19
C VAL A 165 -6.58 3.43 6.95
N GLU A 166 -6.96 3.30 5.69
CA GLU A 166 -8.23 2.70 5.25
C GLU A 166 -7.95 1.70 4.13
N GLY A 167 -8.73 0.62 4.10
CA GLY A 167 -8.73 -0.36 3.03
C GLY A 167 -10.11 -0.95 2.83
N ALA A 168 -10.32 -1.65 1.71
CA ALA A 168 -11.58 -2.30 1.42
C ALA A 168 -11.36 -3.63 0.71
N THR A 169 -12.32 -4.53 0.88
CA THR A 169 -12.44 -5.77 0.11
C THR A 169 -13.89 -6.02 -0.25
N SER A 170 -14.08 -6.67 -1.38
CA SER A 170 -15.40 -7.16 -1.81
C SER A 170 -15.46 -8.67 -1.67
N VAL A 171 -16.63 -9.18 -1.31
CA VAL A 171 -16.91 -10.60 -1.19
C VAL A 171 -18.17 -10.91 -1.99
N VAL A 172 -18.04 -11.86 -2.91
CA VAL A 172 -19.09 -12.24 -3.85
C VAL A 172 -19.82 -13.48 -3.36
N ARG A 173 -21.12 -13.54 -3.62
CA ARG A 173 -21.93 -14.75 -3.45
C ARG A 173 -21.43 -15.84 -4.40
N ARG A 174 -20.81 -16.89 -3.86
CA ARG A 174 -20.37 -18.07 -4.63
C ARG A 174 -21.54 -18.98 -4.95
#